data_AF-A0A399IBG3-F1
#
_entry.id   AF-A0A399IBG3-F1
#
_cell.length_a   1.000
_cell.length_b   1.000
_cell.length_c   1.000
_cell.angle_alpha   90.00
_cell.angle_beta   90.00
_cell.angle_gamma   90.00
#
_symmetry.space_group_name_H-M   'P 1'
#
loop_
_entity.id
_entity.type
_entity.pdbx_description
1 polymer ?
#
loop_
_entity_poly.entity_id
_entity_poly.type
_entity_poly.pdbx_seq_one_letter_code
_entity_poly.pdbx_strand_id
1 'polypeptide(L)'
;MRQSKNRNTWRETLVYKHTRANRETIRRAYRQWRSQEGLPIRCDNPECKFHKEELTWNGKGLPLILDHENGNNLDNRPENLRYLCPNCDSQLHTRGGGNIGRVRANWENGFLIVEKDGRQSQTHISSGGAVIGGSAEVSFHRAEESEILEGQPWTRDKSKD
;
A
#
# COMPACT_ATOMS: atom_id res chain seq x y z
N MET A 1 -21.62 -23.96 23.95
CA MET A 1 -21.18 -24.26 22.55
C MET A 1 -20.64 -22.99 21.93
N ARG A 2 -19.34 -22.92 21.61
CA ARG A 2 -18.76 -21.77 20.88
C ARG A 2 -19.26 -21.85 19.44
N GLN A 3 -20.10 -20.91 19.03
CA GLN A 3 -20.54 -20.82 17.63
C GLN A 3 -19.30 -20.78 16.71
N SER A 4 -19.26 -21.70 15.75
CA SER A 4 -18.24 -21.72 14.70
C SER A 4 -18.33 -20.42 13.93
N LYS A 5 -17.37 -19.50 14.14
CA LYS A 5 -17.26 -18.29 13.33
C LYS A 5 -17.17 -18.70 11.86
N ASN A 6 -18.07 -18.18 11.02
CA ASN A 6 -18.00 -18.35 9.57
C ASN A 6 -16.56 -18.05 9.12
N ARG A 7 -15.90 -19.03 8.50
CA ARG A 7 -14.54 -18.83 8.01
C ARG A 7 -14.64 -18.03 6.72
N ASN A 8 -14.37 -16.74 6.79
CA ASN A 8 -14.30 -15.88 5.61
C ASN A 8 -13.41 -16.51 4.53
N THR A 9 -13.87 -16.46 3.30
CA THR A 9 -13.13 -16.93 2.12
C THR A 9 -11.94 -16.02 1.85
N TRP A 10 -10.98 -16.48 1.03
CA TRP A 10 -9.89 -15.59 0.62
C TRP A 10 -10.42 -14.38 -0.16
N ARG A 11 -11.54 -14.51 -0.90
CA ARG A 11 -12.19 -13.40 -1.64
C ARG A 11 -12.68 -12.28 -0.75
N GLU A 12 -13.19 -12.60 0.44
CA GLU A 12 -13.65 -11.60 1.43
C GLU A 12 -12.52 -11.06 2.31
N THR A 13 -11.38 -11.75 2.29
CA THR A 13 -10.22 -11.47 3.14
C THR A 13 -9.18 -10.63 2.42
N LEU A 14 -8.86 -10.98 1.17
CA LEU A 14 -7.87 -10.33 0.32
C LEU A 14 -8.49 -9.15 -0.42
N VAL A 15 -8.90 -8.16 0.36
CA VAL A 15 -9.47 -6.90 -0.13
C VAL A 15 -8.86 -5.75 0.64
N TYR A 16 -8.98 -4.54 0.12
CA TYR A 16 -8.74 -3.35 0.92
C TYR A 16 -9.81 -3.23 2.01
N LYS A 17 -9.38 -2.94 3.23
CA LYS A 17 -10.27 -2.51 4.31
C LYS A 17 -9.57 -1.40 5.06
N HIS A 18 -10.29 -0.32 5.38
CA HIS A 18 -9.76 0.75 6.23
C HIS A 18 -9.47 0.31 7.69
N THR A 19 -9.71 -0.97 8.01
CA THR A 19 -9.40 -1.60 9.29
C THR A 19 -8.38 -2.72 9.14
N ARG A 20 -7.54 -2.89 10.15
CA ARG A 20 -6.46 -3.87 10.13
C ARG A 20 -6.99 -5.29 10.28
N ALA A 21 -6.58 -6.16 9.35
CA ALA A 21 -6.81 -7.60 9.45
C ALA A 21 -5.68 -8.32 10.23
N ASN A 22 -5.98 -9.50 10.76
CA ASN A 22 -4.98 -10.36 11.38
C ASN A 22 -4.00 -10.91 10.33
N ARG A 23 -2.70 -10.75 10.58
CA ARG A 23 -1.63 -11.11 9.63
C ARG A 23 -1.65 -12.58 9.21
N GLU A 24 -1.91 -13.50 10.14
CA GLU A 24 -1.99 -14.94 9.82
C GLU A 24 -3.22 -15.27 8.99
N THR A 25 -4.31 -14.51 9.18
CA THR A 25 -5.52 -14.66 8.36
C THR A 25 -5.23 -14.24 6.91
N ILE A 26 -4.55 -13.11 6.69
CA ILE A 26 -4.11 -12.69 5.35
C ILE A 26 -3.13 -13.70 4.75
N ARG A 27 -2.13 -14.17 5.52
CA ARG A 27 -1.14 -15.15 5.05
C ARG A 27 -1.78 -16.45 4.60
N ARG A 28 -2.77 -16.96 5.35
CA ARG A 28 -3.55 -18.15 4.98
C ARG A 28 -4.39 -17.92 3.73
N ALA A 29 -5.10 -16.79 3.66
CA ALA A 29 -5.92 -16.44 2.52
C ALA A 29 -5.09 -16.29 1.23
N TYR A 30 -3.94 -15.61 1.31
CA TYR A 30 -3.05 -15.43 0.15
C TYR A 30 -2.47 -16.76 -0.34
N ARG A 31 -2.13 -17.68 0.56
CA ARG A 31 -1.73 -19.05 0.18
C ARG A 31 -2.85 -19.80 -0.54
N GLN A 32 -4.10 -19.68 -0.07
CA GLN A 32 -5.26 -20.29 -0.73
C GLN A 32 -5.49 -19.70 -2.12
N TRP A 33 -5.43 -18.38 -2.25
CA TRP A 33 -5.54 -17.70 -3.54
C TRP A 33 -4.47 -18.18 -4.53
N ARG A 34 -3.20 -18.18 -4.15
CA ARG A 34 -2.11 -18.68 -5.01
C ARG A 34 -2.33 -20.11 -5.47
N SER A 35 -2.78 -20.99 -4.57
CA SER A 35 -3.08 -22.38 -4.92
C SER A 35 -4.19 -22.49 -5.95
N GLN A 36 -5.21 -21.62 -5.87
CA GLN A 36 -6.33 -21.61 -6.82
C GLN A 36 -5.88 -21.08 -8.20
N GLU A 37 -4.99 -20.09 -8.22
CA GLU A 37 -4.42 -19.52 -9.44
C GLU A 37 -3.27 -20.37 -10.04
N GLY A 38 -2.94 -21.51 -9.43
CA GLY A 38 -1.81 -22.36 -9.88
C GLY A 38 -0.43 -21.72 -9.67
N LEU A 39 -0.32 -20.72 -8.80
CA LEU A 39 0.94 -20.03 -8.50
C LEU A 39 1.75 -20.80 -7.44
N PRO A 40 2.98 -21.24 -7.75
CA PRO A 40 3.79 -21.95 -6.76
C PRO A 40 4.22 -21.04 -5.60
N ILE A 41 4.54 -21.67 -4.48
CA ILE A 41 5.13 -20.99 -3.31
C ILE A 41 6.62 -20.78 -3.59
N ARG A 42 6.99 -19.53 -3.88
CA ARG A 42 8.34 -19.10 -4.25
C ARG A 42 8.55 -17.63 -3.91
N CYS A 43 9.79 -17.15 -4.04
CA CYS A 43 10.04 -15.71 -4.05
C CYS A 43 9.50 -15.12 -5.37
N ASP A 44 8.71 -14.05 -5.30
CA ASP A 44 8.11 -13.42 -6.48
C ASP A 44 9.07 -12.45 -7.19
N ASN A 45 10.24 -12.15 -6.62
CA ASN A 45 11.30 -11.45 -7.35
C ASN A 45 11.88 -12.38 -8.43
N PRO A 46 11.73 -12.08 -9.74
CA PRO A 46 12.13 -12.97 -10.83
C PRO A 46 13.64 -13.19 -10.92
N GLU A 47 14.44 -12.23 -10.45
CA GLU A 47 15.91 -12.31 -10.44
C GLU A 47 16.44 -13.08 -9.22
N CYS A 48 15.57 -13.45 -8.28
CA CYS A 48 15.97 -14.20 -7.10
C CYS A 48 16.15 -15.68 -7.41
N LYS A 49 17.22 -16.30 -6.93
CA LYS A 49 17.41 -17.77 -7.04
C LYS A 49 16.22 -18.57 -6.51
N PHE A 50 15.61 -18.12 -5.41
CA PHE A 50 14.44 -18.74 -4.79
C PHE A 50 13.12 -18.50 -5.55
N HIS A 51 13.17 -17.86 -6.71
CA HIS A 51 12.08 -17.88 -7.68
C HIS A 51 12.01 -19.21 -8.43
N LYS A 52 13.15 -19.88 -8.62
CA LYS A 52 13.25 -21.10 -9.42
C LYS A 52 13.68 -22.30 -8.57
N GLU A 53 14.56 -22.06 -7.61
CA GLU A 53 15.10 -23.07 -6.72
C GLU A 53 14.20 -23.32 -5.51
N GLU A 54 14.47 -24.42 -4.82
CA GLU A 54 13.79 -24.78 -3.58
C GLU A 54 14.06 -23.76 -2.45
N LEU A 55 13.04 -23.50 -1.63
CA LEU A 55 13.09 -22.60 -0.48
C LEU A 55 13.85 -23.25 0.70
N THR A 56 15.12 -23.53 0.50
CA THR A 56 16.00 -24.15 1.50
C THR A 56 17.26 -23.31 1.68
N TRP A 57 17.63 -23.08 2.95
CA TRP A 57 18.86 -22.40 3.33
C TRP A 57 19.50 -23.12 4.52
N ASN A 58 20.78 -23.48 4.38
CA ASN A 58 21.53 -24.22 5.40
C ASN A 58 20.79 -25.49 5.90
N GLY A 59 20.24 -26.26 4.95
CA GLY A 59 19.49 -27.49 5.22
C GLY A 59 18.12 -27.29 5.89
N LYS A 60 17.65 -26.04 6.06
CA LYS A 60 16.37 -25.71 6.69
C LYS A 60 15.45 -24.98 5.71
N GLY A 61 14.15 -25.15 5.87
CA GLY A 61 13.16 -24.40 5.10
C GLY A 61 13.30 -22.89 5.30
N LEU A 62 13.36 -22.15 4.20
CA LEU A 62 13.46 -20.70 4.18
C LEU A 62 12.04 -20.09 4.19
N PRO A 63 11.62 -19.41 5.27
CA PRO A 63 10.29 -18.82 5.32
C PRO A 63 10.19 -17.62 4.39
N LEU A 64 9.14 -17.58 3.58
CA LEU A 64 8.78 -16.40 2.79
C LEU A 64 8.05 -15.36 3.64
N ILE A 65 8.37 -14.10 3.41
CA ILE A 65 7.71 -12.93 3.97
C ILE A 65 6.57 -12.53 3.02
N LEU A 66 5.39 -12.27 3.58
CA LEU A 66 4.31 -11.65 2.84
C LEU A 66 4.50 -10.13 2.91
N ASP A 67 4.67 -9.51 1.75
CA ASP A 67 4.93 -8.08 1.58
C ASP A 67 3.77 -7.41 0.82
N HIS A 68 3.59 -6.12 1.09
CA HIS A 68 2.65 -5.24 0.41
C HIS A 68 3.46 -4.32 -0.50
N GLU A 69 3.31 -4.46 -1.82
CA GLU A 69 4.16 -3.77 -2.79
C GLU A 69 4.08 -2.24 -2.65
N ASN A 70 2.88 -1.70 -2.44
CA ASN A 70 2.68 -0.27 -2.21
C ASN A 70 3.05 0.20 -0.77
N GLY A 71 3.40 -0.72 0.13
CA GLY A 71 3.71 -0.43 1.54
C GLY A 71 2.48 -0.14 2.43
N ASN A 72 1.25 -0.18 1.90
CA ASN A 72 0.03 -0.02 2.68
C ASN A 72 -0.46 -1.37 3.22
N ASN A 73 -0.32 -1.58 4.53
CA ASN A 73 -0.72 -2.84 5.19
C ASN A 73 -2.24 -3.07 5.27
N LEU A 74 -3.06 -2.10 4.85
CA LEU A 74 -4.50 -2.21 4.75
C LEU A 74 -4.97 -2.68 3.37
N ASP A 75 -4.10 -2.61 2.36
CA ASP A 75 -4.39 -3.02 1.00
C ASP A 75 -4.01 -4.49 0.77
N ASN A 76 -4.88 -5.40 1.24
CA ASN A 76 -4.63 -6.84 1.18
C ASN A 76 -5.09 -7.50 -0.13
N ARG A 77 -5.34 -6.71 -1.19
CA ARG A 77 -5.75 -7.26 -2.49
C ARG A 77 -4.62 -8.12 -3.08
N PRO A 78 -4.92 -9.25 -3.75
CA PRO A 78 -3.89 -10.18 -4.21
C PRO A 78 -2.84 -9.54 -5.13
N GLU A 79 -3.26 -8.59 -5.97
CA GLU A 79 -2.37 -7.86 -6.88
C GLU A 79 -1.36 -6.95 -6.18
N ASN A 80 -1.60 -6.56 -4.93
CA ASN A 80 -0.67 -5.77 -4.11
C ASN A 80 0.20 -6.64 -3.19
N LEU A 81 -0.10 -7.94 -3.10
CA LEU A 81 0.59 -8.86 -2.21
C LEU A 81 1.62 -9.69 -2.98
N ARG A 82 2.79 -9.90 -2.37
CA ARG A 82 3.84 -10.76 -2.91
C ARG A 82 4.56 -11.54 -1.83
N TYR A 83 5.08 -12.71 -2.18
CA TYR A 83 6.02 -13.44 -1.33
C TYR A 83 7.46 -13.09 -1.67
N LEU A 84 8.24 -12.70 -0.66
CA LEU A 84 9.67 -12.44 -0.82
C LEU A 84 10.49 -13.31 0.12
N CYS A 85 11.67 -13.73 -0.32
CA CYS A 85 12.65 -14.32 0.58
C CYS A 85 13.20 -13.24 1.54
N PRO A 86 13.77 -13.61 2.70
CA PRO A 86 14.30 -12.65 3.66
C PRO A 86 15.33 -11.66 3.07
N ASN A 87 16.14 -12.11 2.11
CA ASN A 87 17.13 -11.24 1.48
C ASN A 87 16.48 -10.22 0.54
N CYS A 88 15.51 -10.62 -0.29
CA CYS A 88 14.79 -9.68 -1.16
C CYS A 88 13.95 -8.68 -0.36
N ASP A 89 13.28 -9.12 0.72
CA ASP A 89 12.55 -8.21 1.62
C ASP A 89 13.47 -7.16 2.25
N SER A 90 14.71 -7.55 2.60
CA SER A 90 15.68 -6.64 3.21
C SER A 90 16.13 -5.49 2.29
N GLN A 91 15.98 -5.65 0.97
CA GLN A 91 16.40 -4.69 -0.05
C GLN A 91 15.29 -3.69 -0.43
N LEU A 92 14.08 -3.85 0.10
CA LEU A 92 12.96 -2.96 -0.21
C LEU A 92 13.16 -1.57 0.41
N HIS A 93 12.78 -0.53 -0.32
CA HIS A 93 12.80 0.85 0.17
C HIS A 93 11.83 1.13 1.32
N THR A 94 10.85 0.23 1.53
CA THR A 94 9.89 0.24 2.64
C THR A 94 10.43 -0.40 3.93
N ARG A 95 11.57 -1.11 3.86
CA ARG A 95 12.19 -1.80 5.00
C ARG A 95 12.80 -0.80 6.00
N GLY A 96 12.95 -1.23 7.27
CA GLY A 96 13.78 -0.51 8.25
C GLY A 96 13.30 0.91 8.59
N GLY A 97 12.00 1.19 8.49
CA GLY A 97 11.46 2.53 8.69
C GLY A 97 11.34 3.37 7.42
N GLY A 98 11.81 2.88 6.27
CA GLY A 98 11.66 3.56 4.98
C GLY A 98 10.21 3.75 4.52
N ASN A 99 9.25 3.07 5.18
CA ASN A 99 7.82 3.25 4.95
C ASN A 99 7.14 4.30 5.85
N ILE A 100 7.85 4.88 6.82
CA ILE A 100 7.27 5.85 7.75
C ILE A 100 6.81 7.08 6.97
N GLY A 101 5.56 7.49 7.17
CA GLY A 101 4.98 8.69 6.53
C GLY A 101 4.65 8.56 5.05
N ARG A 102 4.89 7.42 4.39
CA ARG A 102 4.50 7.21 2.98
C ARG A 102 3.00 7.11 2.82
N VAL A 103 2.34 6.31 3.66
CA VAL A 103 0.87 6.21 3.68
C VAL A 103 0.32 7.40 4.48
N ARG A 104 -0.21 8.40 3.78
CA ARG A 104 -0.68 9.66 4.39
C ARG A 104 -2.10 9.59 4.92
N ALA A 105 -2.96 8.84 4.22
CA ALA A 105 -4.35 8.69 4.61
C ALA A 105 -4.92 7.35 4.15
N ASN A 106 -5.88 6.84 4.91
CA ASN A 106 -6.75 5.72 4.57
C ASN A 106 -8.18 6.17 4.84
N TRP A 107 -9.04 6.11 3.83
CA TRP A 107 -10.47 6.35 3.93
C TRP A 107 -11.23 5.05 3.69
N GLU A 108 -12.55 5.08 3.82
CA GLU A 108 -13.38 3.88 3.71
C GLU A 108 -13.11 3.08 2.43
N ASN A 109 -12.94 3.79 1.31
CA ASN A 109 -12.81 3.22 -0.04
C ASN A 109 -11.49 3.62 -0.73
N GLY A 110 -10.39 3.74 0.00
CA GLY A 110 -9.09 4.01 -0.62
C GLY A 110 -8.06 4.68 0.27
N PHE A 111 -6.96 5.12 -0.35
CA PHE A 111 -5.79 5.62 0.39
C PHE A 111 -4.92 6.55 -0.45
N LEU A 112 -4.10 7.34 0.26
CA LEU A 112 -3.13 8.26 -0.32
C LEU A 112 -1.71 7.83 0.07
N ILE A 113 -0.87 7.60 -0.94
CA ILE A 113 0.56 7.34 -0.78
C ILE A 113 1.33 8.51 -1.35
N VAL A 114 2.34 8.95 -0.60
CA VAL A 114 3.31 9.96 -1.03
C VAL A 114 4.68 9.32 -1.08
N GLU A 115 5.28 9.36 -2.25
CA GLU A 115 6.63 8.86 -2.51
C GLU A 115 7.70 9.80 -1.94
N LYS A 116 8.96 9.35 -1.95
CA LYS A 116 10.08 10.16 -1.44
C LYS A 116 10.37 11.39 -2.30
N ASP A 117 10.08 11.32 -3.59
CA ASP A 117 10.17 12.43 -4.55
C ASP A 117 8.98 13.41 -4.45
N GLY A 118 8.01 13.14 -3.58
CA GLY A 118 6.81 13.97 -3.41
C GLY A 118 5.65 13.59 -4.32
N ARG A 119 5.82 12.64 -5.26
CA ARG A 119 4.74 12.16 -6.12
C ARG A 119 3.62 11.57 -5.27
N GLN A 120 2.39 11.97 -5.58
CA GLN A 120 1.21 11.54 -4.84
C GLN A 120 0.41 10.56 -5.67
N SER A 121 0.06 9.42 -5.08
CA SER A 121 -0.82 8.40 -5.66
C SER A 121 -2.08 8.31 -4.82
N GLN A 122 -3.18 8.79 -5.37
CA GLN A 122 -4.50 8.62 -4.78
C GLN A 122 -5.18 7.40 -5.41
N THR A 123 -5.56 6.45 -4.58
CA THR A 123 -6.25 5.23 -5.00
C THR A 123 -7.67 5.24 -4.46
N HIS A 124 -8.67 5.21 -5.34
CA HIS A 124 -10.07 5.01 -4.98
C HIS A 124 -10.53 3.62 -5.44
N ILE A 125 -11.12 2.86 -4.52
CA ILE A 125 -11.58 1.48 -4.73
C ILE A 125 -13.10 1.52 -4.83
N SER A 126 -13.63 1.33 -6.02
CA SER A 126 -15.07 1.29 -6.24
C SER A 126 -15.68 -0.01 -5.69
N SER A 127 -16.99 0.03 -5.44
CA SER A 127 -17.79 -1.10 -4.92
C SER A 127 -17.73 -2.37 -5.77
N GLY A 128 -17.31 -2.27 -7.04
CA GLY A 128 -17.12 -3.41 -7.96
C GLY A 128 -15.68 -3.91 -8.06
N GLY A 129 -14.76 -3.42 -7.22
CA GLY A 129 -13.33 -3.76 -7.28
C GLY A 129 -12.55 -3.03 -8.38
N ALA A 130 -13.21 -2.20 -9.19
CA ALA A 130 -12.50 -1.35 -10.14
C ALA A 130 -11.73 -0.26 -9.39
N VAL A 131 -10.44 -0.15 -9.70
CA VAL A 131 -9.51 0.81 -9.11
C VAL A 131 -9.46 2.03 -10.02
N ILE A 132 -9.81 3.19 -9.49
CA ILE A 132 -9.56 4.47 -10.16
C ILE A 132 -8.39 5.10 -9.42
N GLY A 133 -7.23 5.06 -10.05
CA GLY A 133 -5.98 5.61 -9.52
C GLY A 133 -5.47 6.74 -10.40
N GLY A 134 -5.03 7.83 -9.78
CA GLY A 134 -4.31 8.92 -10.43
C GLY A 134 -2.99 9.16 -9.71
N SER A 135 -1.91 9.34 -10.48
CA SER A 135 -0.66 9.90 -9.97
C SER A 135 -0.55 11.32 -10.48
N ALA A 136 -0.43 12.30 -9.59
CA ALA A 136 -0.12 13.67 -9.95
C ALA A 136 1.27 14.01 -9.37
N GLU A 137 2.15 14.51 -10.22
CA GLU A 137 3.32 15.26 -9.77
C GLU A 137 2.84 16.68 -9.46
N VAL A 138 2.96 17.09 -8.20
CA VAL A 138 2.61 18.45 -7.79
C VAL A 138 3.90 19.26 -7.80
N SER A 139 4.13 20.02 -8.87
CA SER A 139 5.21 20.99 -8.95
C SER A 139 4.80 22.26 -8.19
N PHE A 140 5.46 22.54 -7.07
CA PHE A 140 5.28 23.82 -6.38
C PHE A 140 6.20 24.86 -7.02
N HIS A 141 5.65 25.71 -7.89
CA HIS A 141 6.32 26.94 -8.25
C HIS A 141 6.14 27.92 -7.09
N ARG A 142 7.25 28.32 -6.45
CA ARG A 142 7.25 29.49 -5.58
C ARG A 142 6.89 30.68 -6.49
N ALA A 143 5.77 31.35 -6.23
CA ALA A 143 5.46 32.61 -6.90
C ALA A 143 6.67 33.53 -6.76
N GLU A 144 7.18 34.08 -7.86
CA GLU A 144 8.21 35.11 -7.78
C GLU A 144 7.62 36.33 -7.06
N GLU A 145 8.45 36.99 -6.26
CA GLU A 145 8.07 38.11 -5.38
C GLU A 145 7.39 39.26 -6.16
N SER A 146 7.54 39.28 -7.49
CA SER A 146 6.93 40.25 -8.42
C SER A 146 5.43 40.06 -8.69
N GLU A 147 4.79 38.98 -8.22
CA GLU A 147 3.33 38.78 -8.36
C GLU A 147 2.52 39.15 -7.10
N ILE A 148 3.17 39.68 -6.06
CA ILE A 148 2.47 40.30 -4.93
C ILE A 148 2.01 41.68 -5.43
N LEU A 149 0.82 41.72 -6.04
CA LEU A 149 0.09 42.98 -6.24
C LEU A 149 0.02 43.69 -4.89
N GLU A 150 0.62 44.88 -4.82
CA GLU A 150 0.51 45.78 -3.67
C GLU A 150 -0.97 46.00 -3.37
N GLY A 151 -1.49 45.26 -2.38
CA GLY A 151 -2.85 45.42 -1.91
C GLY A 151 -3.00 46.85 -1.41
N GLN A 152 -3.89 47.62 -2.03
CA GLN A 152 -4.20 48.97 -1.56
C GLN A 152 -4.61 48.91 -0.07
N PRO A 153 -4.16 49.86 0.77
CA PRO A 153 -4.50 49.87 2.19
C PRO A 153 -6.02 49.89 2.38
N TRP A 154 -6.52 49.06 3.27
CA TRP A 154 -7.92 49.07 3.69
C TRP A 154 -8.25 50.42 4.35
N THR A 155 -8.94 51.30 3.63
CA THR A 155 -9.47 52.54 4.22
C THR A 155 -10.82 52.27 4.84
N ARG A 156 -10.90 52.41 6.17
CA ARG A 156 -12.15 52.39 6.93
C ARG A 156 -12.99 53.63 6.60
N ASP A 157 -14.08 53.45 5.87
CA ASP A 157 -15.10 54.49 5.68
C ASP A 157 -15.74 54.84 7.03
N LYS A 158 -15.66 56.12 7.42
CA LYS A 158 -16.22 56.66 8.66
C LYS A 158 -17.51 57.47 8.44
N SER A 159 -18.24 57.24 7.35
CA SER A 159 -19.47 57.99 7.05
C SER A 159 -20.78 57.38 7.59
N LYS A 160 -20.70 56.48 8.58
CA LYS A 160 -21.89 56.00 9.31
C LYS A 160 -21.64 56.03 10.82
N ASP A 161 -21.80 57.21 11.39
CA ASP A 161 -22.13 57.46 12.80
C ASP A 161 -23.19 58.57 12.85
#